data_AF-A0A0F9DPR9-F1
#
_entry.id   AF-A0A0F9DPR9-F1
#
_cell.length_a   1.000
_cell.length_b   1.000
_cell.length_c   1.000
_cell.angle_alpha   90.00
_cell.angle_beta   90.00
_cell.angle_gamma   90.00
#
_symmetry.space_group_name_H-M   'P 1'
#
loop_
_entity.id
_entity.type
_entity.pdbx_description
1 polymer ?
#
loop_
_entity_poly.entity_id
_entity_poly.type
_entity_poly.pdbx_seq_one_letter_code
_entity_poly.pdbx_strand_id
1 'polypeptide(L)'
;RVIQQEKIENGPESWTRFFEFEMEQIRGPARALSVAGFYVDMERKSMLSKAVTYKWAVAQTDLNKIVGLQLNVNSPPQVQALLYRVFKLPIKKNRVPGKAEAVTADDDALVSLLNYTKSKSDSVIKSATKAKWNRMHLVIKLIRIIRRLRKRLSSYIDISISLDMRLRSIWKVSATETGRWACEKFVDGTGCNAQTFPREPLEIEDEILKMIERGEL
;
A
#
# COMPACT_ATOMS: atom_id res chain seq x y z
N ARG A 1 -30.88 -29.78 -10.78
CA ARG A 1 -31.31 -30.06 -9.39
C ARG A 1 -31.00 -31.51 -9.01
N VAL A 2 -31.50 -32.51 -9.73
CA VAL A 2 -31.23 -33.96 -9.47
C VAL A 2 -29.73 -34.28 -9.35
N ILE A 3 -28.90 -33.84 -10.30
CA ILE A 3 -27.43 -34.10 -10.32
C ILE A 3 -26.69 -33.44 -9.13
N GLN A 4 -27.19 -32.33 -8.59
CA GLN A 4 -26.58 -31.69 -7.41
C GLN A 4 -26.97 -32.41 -6.12
N GLN A 5 -28.20 -32.91 -6.07
CA GLN A 5 -28.76 -33.63 -4.92
C GLN A 5 -28.07 -34.99 -4.76
N GLU A 6 -27.90 -35.71 -5.86
CA GLU A 6 -27.18 -37.00 -5.91
C GLU A 6 -25.69 -36.85 -5.55
N LYS A 7 -25.06 -35.72 -5.86
CA LYS A 7 -23.68 -35.40 -5.44
C LYS A 7 -23.56 -35.08 -3.95
N ILE A 8 -24.59 -34.49 -3.36
CA ILE A 8 -24.64 -34.19 -1.92
C ILE A 8 -24.89 -35.48 -1.14
N GLU A 9 -25.80 -36.34 -1.62
CA GLU A 9 -26.14 -37.63 -1.00
C GLU A 9 -24.99 -38.64 -1.08
N ASN A 10 -24.26 -38.68 -2.20
CA ASN A 10 -23.08 -39.56 -2.38
C ASN A 10 -21.75 -38.88 -2.02
N GLY A 11 -21.79 -37.70 -1.40
CA GLY A 11 -20.60 -36.93 -1.03
C GLY A 11 -19.89 -37.51 0.21
N PRO A 12 -18.61 -37.15 0.44
CA PRO A 12 -17.92 -37.44 1.69
C PRO A 12 -18.69 -36.88 2.90
N GLU A 13 -18.82 -37.67 3.97
CA GLU A 13 -19.48 -37.26 5.23
C GLU A 13 -18.86 -35.99 5.84
N SER A 14 -17.57 -35.75 5.55
CA SER A 14 -16.85 -34.54 5.98
C SER A 14 -17.38 -33.25 5.37
N TRP A 15 -18.16 -33.29 4.28
CA TRP A 15 -18.74 -32.10 3.65
C TRP A 15 -19.77 -31.42 4.55
N THR A 16 -20.65 -32.19 5.17
CA THR A 16 -21.67 -31.65 6.08
C THR A 16 -21.00 -30.98 7.26
N ARG A 17 -20.02 -31.66 7.89
CA ARG A 17 -19.25 -31.11 9.01
C ARG A 17 -18.48 -29.85 8.63
N PHE A 18 -17.87 -29.82 7.46
CA PHE A 18 -17.14 -28.64 6.96
C PHE A 18 -18.08 -27.46 6.69
N PHE A 19 -19.20 -27.72 6.01
CA PHE A 19 -20.23 -26.72 5.74
C PHE A 19 -20.80 -26.12 7.02
N GLU A 20 -21.17 -26.97 7.99
CA GLU A 20 -21.68 -26.54 9.30
C GLU A 20 -20.67 -25.64 10.01
N PHE A 21 -19.40 -26.07 10.05
CA PHE A 21 -18.32 -25.27 10.65
C PHE A 21 -18.14 -23.90 9.98
N GLU A 22 -18.12 -23.82 8.65
CA GLU A 22 -18.01 -22.53 7.95
C GLU A 22 -19.23 -21.62 8.23
N MET A 23 -20.44 -22.20 8.26
CA MET A 23 -21.67 -21.46 8.54
C MET A 23 -21.72 -20.95 9.98
N GLU A 24 -21.23 -21.73 10.95
CA GLU A 24 -21.07 -21.31 12.35
C GLU A 24 -20.10 -20.13 12.48
N GLN A 25 -18.97 -20.17 11.77
CA GLN A 25 -18.02 -19.07 11.77
C GLN A 25 -18.62 -17.76 11.23
N ILE A 26 -19.45 -17.83 10.19
CA ILE A 26 -20.12 -16.66 9.61
C ILE A 26 -21.13 -16.08 10.61
N ARG A 27 -22.00 -16.93 11.18
CA ARG A 27 -23.09 -16.49 12.07
C ARG A 27 -22.60 -15.96 13.41
N GLY A 28 -21.53 -16.54 13.93
CA GLY A 28 -20.93 -16.14 15.21
C GLY A 28 -19.78 -15.14 15.03
N PRO A 29 -18.53 -15.61 15.05
CA PRO A 29 -17.36 -14.76 15.22
C PRO A 29 -17.16 -13.73 14.10
N ALA A 30 -17.37 -14.09 12.83
CA ALA A 30 -17.16 -13.16 11.73
C ALA A 30 -18.12 -11.97 11.78
N ARG A 31 -19.40 -12.22 12.05
CA ARG A 31 -20.41 -11.16 12.24
C ARG A 31 -20.10 -10.33 13.49
N ALA A 32 -19.79 -10.97 14.62
CA ALA A 32 -19.49 -10.27 15.85
C ALA A 32 -18.27 -9.34 15.70
N LEU A 33 -17.19 -9.80 15.08
CA LEU A 33 -15.99 -8.99 14.81
C LEU A 33 -16.29 -7.82 13.86
N SER A 34 -17.09 -8.08 12.82
CA SER A 34 -17.46 -7.05 11.84
C SER A 34 -18.30 -5.93 12.48
N VAL A 35 -19.17 -6.29 13.42
CA VAL A 35 -20.05 -5.35 14.15
C VAL A 35 -19.38 -4.76 15.40
N ALA A 36 -18.36 -5.39 15.96
CA ALA A 36 -17.65 -4.81 17.08
C ALA A 36 -16.75 -3.65 16.61
N GLY A 37 -15.88 -3.88 15.62
CA GLY A 37 -14.89 -2.88 15.19
C GLY A 37 -13.96 -2.38 16.30
N PHE A 38 -13.09 -1.44 15.97
CA PHE A 38 -12.08 -0.87 16.88
C PHE A 38 -12.32 0.62 17.09
N TYR A 39 -12.27 1.10 18.33
CA TYR A 39 -12.33 2.53 18.59
C TYR A 39 -11.08 3.23 18.04
N VAL A 40 -11.26 4.35 17.36
CA VAL A 40 -10.16 5.11 16.77
C VAL A 40 -9.90 6.37 17.56
N ASP A 41 -8.64 6.59 17.92
CA ASP A 41 -8.16 7.86 18.44
C ASP A 41 -8.12 8.90 17.30
N MET A 42 -9.13 9.76 17.28
CA MET A 42 -9.31 10.76 16.23
C MET A 42 -8.27 11.89 16.29
N GLU A 43 -7.81 12.24 17.49
CA GLU A 43 -6.78 13.26 17.68
C GLU A 43 -5.45 12.75 17.12
N ARG A 44 -5.06 11.54 17.52
CA ARG A 44 -3.84 10.90 17.00
C ARG A 44 -3.93 10.64 15.50
N LYS A 45 -5.08 10.24 14.98
CA LYS A 45 -5.30 10.10 13.52
C LYS A 45 -5.08 11.43 12.80
N SER A 46 -5.61 12.54 13.33
CA SER A 46 -5.44 13.87 12.74
C SER A 46 -3.97 14.29 12.75
N MET A 47 -3.29 14.13 13.88
CA MET A 47 -1.85 14.40 14.02
C MET A 47 -1.02 13.59 13.01
N LEU A 48 -1.28 12.28 12.90
CA LEU A 48 -0.60 11.40 11.95
C LEU A 48 -0.86 11.84 10.49
N SER A 49 -2.09 12.23 10.17
CA SER A 49 -2.47 12.71 8.84
C SER A 49 -1.68 13.97 8.48
N LYS A 50 -1.62 14.97 9.38
CA LYS A 50 -0.84 16.19 9.20
C LYS A 50 0.66 15.90 9.03
N ALA A 51 1.24 15.11 9.92
CA ALA A 51 2.66 14.77 9.89
C ALA A 51 3.05 14.05 8.59
N VAL A 52 2.28 13.05 8.16
CA VAL A 52 2.55 12.30 6.92
C VAL A 52 2.34 13.18 5.68
N THR A 53 1.32 14.05 5.69
CA THR A 53 1.07 14.99 4.60
C THR A 53 2.20 16.00 4.46
N TYR A 54 2.71 16.53 5.58
CA TYR A 54 3.88 17.40 5.57
C TYR A 54 5.13 16.69 5.02
N LYS A 55 5.45 15.49 5.53
CA LYS A 55 6.58 14.68 5.01
C LYS A 55 6.44 14.41 3.51
N TRP A 56 5.23 14.14 3.05
CA TRP A 56 4.95 13.95 1.63
C TRP A 56 5.19 15.24 0.83
N ALA A 57 4.69 16.38 1.30
CA ALA A 57 4.86 17.67 0.64
C ALA A 57 6.34 18.07 0.51
N VAL A 58 7.14 17.88 1.57
CA VAL A 58 8.59 18.11 1.55
C VAL A 58 9.27 17.21 0.52
N ALA A 59 9.04 15.89 0.58
CA ALA A 59 9.65 14.94 -0.34
C ALA A 59 9.26 15.21 -1.82
N GLN A 60 8.01 15.59 -2.06
CA GLN A 60 7.53 15.95 -3.40
C GLN A 60 8.16 17.26 -3.89
N THR A 61 8.32 18.25 -3.02
CA THR A 61 9.00 19.51 -3.33
C THR A 61 10.45 19.27 -3.71
N ASP A 62 11.17 18.47 -2.94
CA ASP A 62 12.56 18.12 -3.22
C ASP A 62 12.69 17.33 -4.52
N LEU A 63 11.79 16.37 -4.76
CA LEU A 63 11.75 15.64 -6.02
C LEU A 63 11.57 16.58 -7.21
N ASN A 64 10.61 17.51 -7.13
CA ASN A 64 10.34 18.46 -8.19
C ASN A 64 11.52 19.40 -8.45
N LYS A 65 12.18 19.88 -7.39
CA LYS A 65 13.41 20.70 -7.49
C LYS A 65 14.53 19.92 -8.17
N ILE A 66 14.73 18.67 -7.81
CA ILE A 66 15.81 17.83 -8.36
C ILE A 66 15.54 17.45 -9.81
N VAL A 67 14.29 17.17 -10.19
CA VAL A 67 13.95 16.79 -11.57
C VAL A 67 13.82 18.03 -12.47
N GLY A 68 13.38 19.16 -11.92
CA GLY A 68 13.13 20.41 -12.65
C GLY A 68 11.72 20.49 -13.29
N LEU A 69 10.81 19.60 -12.90
CA LEU A 69 9.43 19.56 -13.37
C LEU A 69 8.50 18.96 -12.30
N GLN A 70 7.21 19.25 -12.40
CA GLN A 70 6.17 18.68 -11.55
C GLN A 70 5.89 17.22 -11.98
N LEU A 71 6.31 16.24 -11.17
CA LEU A 71 6.13 14.82 -11.47
C LEU A 71 5.03 14.21 -10.61
N ASN A 72 4.00 13.64 -11.24
CA ASN A 72 3.04 12.81 -10.52
C ASN A 72 3.57 11.38 -10.35
N VAL A 73 4.10 11.10 -9.15
CA VAL A 73 4.68 9.81 -8.78
C VAL A 73 3.69 8.63 -8.84
N ASN A 74 2.38 8.91 -8.74
CA ASN A 74 1.32 7.90 -8.85
C ASN A 74 0.95 7.56 -10.29
N SER A 75 1.46 8.29 -11.28
CA SER A 75 1.23 7.97 -12.69
C SER A 75 2.35 7.05 -13.19
N PRO A 76 2.10 5.74 -13.40
CA PRO A 76 3.12 4.85 -13.92
C PRO A 76 3.72 5.34 -15.25
N PRO A 77 2.94 5.85 -16.23
CA PRO A 77 3.51 6.38 -17.47
C PRO A 77 4.49 7.54 -17.28
N GLN A 78 4.20 8.49 -16.39
CA GLN A 78 5.11 9.61 -16.13
C GLN A 78 6.42 9.14 -15.48
N VAL A 79 6.32 8.23 -14.52
CA VAL A 79 7.51 7.66 -13.86
C VAL A 79 8.34 6.84 -14.85
N GLN A 80 7.70 6.03 -15.71
CA GLN A 80 8.40 5.27 -16.75
C GLN A 80 9.10 6.18 -17.77
N ALA A 81 8.46 7.27 -18.19
CA ALA A 81 9.06 8.24 -19.08
C ALA A 81 10.31 8.88 -18.46
N LEU A 82 10.24 9.28 -17.18
CA LEU A 82 11.38 9.82 -16.46
C LEU A 82 12.53 8.80 -16.36
N LEU A 83 12.25 7.57 -15.94
CA LEU A 83 13.29 6.56 -15.72
C LEU A 83 13.94 6.09 -17.02
N TYR A 84 13.14 5.80 -18.05
CA TYR A 84 13.63 5.10 -19.24
C TYR A 84 13.92 6.01 -20.41
N ARG A 85 13.17 7.11 -20.59
CA ARG A 85 13.40 8.05 -21.69
C ARG A 85 14.38 9.15 -21.29
N VAL A 86 14.14 9.78 -20.14
CA VAL A 86 14.96 10.91 -19.68
C VAL A 86 16.27 10.43 -19.06
N PHE A 87 16.19 9.54 -18.06
CA PHE A 87 17.40 9.03 -17.38
C PHE A 87 18.08 7.89 -18.14
N LYS A 88 17.45 7.33 -19.17
CA LYS A 88 17.99 6.24 -20.01
C LYS A 88 18.46 5.04 -19.17
N LEU A 89 17.71 4.73 -18.10
CA LEU A 89 17.99 3.56 -17.28
C LEU A 89 17.56 2.26 -17.97
N PRO A 90 18.10 1.10 -17.56
CA PRO A 90 17.70 -0.18 -18.11
C PRO A 90 16.20 -0.44 -17.93
N ILE A 91 15.50 -0.72 -19.03
CA ILE A 91 14.06 -0.97 -19.03
C ILE A 91 13.76 -2.20 -18.17
N LYS A 92 12.78 -2.07 -17.28
CA LYS A 92 12.24 -3.19 -16.51
C LYS A 92 10.87 -3.54 -17.06
N LYS A 93 10.61 -4.84 -17.21
CA LYS A 93 9.34 -5.38 -17.66
C LYS A 93 8.81 -6.34 -16.62
N ASN A 94 7.50 -6.36 -16.47
CA ASN A 94 6.82 -7.35 -15.65
C ASN A 94 6.14 -8.36 -16.58
N ARG A 95 6.35 -9.66 -16.30
CA ARG A 95 5.73 -10.75 -17.04
C ARG A 95 4.58 -11.27 -16.20
N VAL A 96 3.35 -10.96 -16.62
CA VAL A 96 2.15 -11.52 -16.02
C VAL A 96 1.72 -12.72 -16.89
N PRO A 97 1.53 -13.92 -16.30
CA PRO A 97 1.03 -15.07 -17.05
C PRO A 97 -0.25 -14.72 -17.82
N GLY A 98 -0.28 -15.05 -19.11
CA GLY A 98 -1.43 -14.74 -19.98
C GLY A 98 -1.53 -13.29 -20.46
N LYS A 99 -0.57 -12.41 -20.14
CA LYS A 99 -0.50 -11.04 -20.68
C LYS A 99 0.84 -10.77 -21.36
N ALA A 100 0.83 -9.84 -22.32
CA ALA A 100 2.05 -9.34 -22.95
C ALA A 100 2.95 -8.67 -21.91
N GLU A 101 4.27 -8.76 -22.10
CA GLU A 101 5.23 -8.08 -21.24
C GLU A 101 5.01 -6.57 -21.27
N ALA A 102 4.69 -5.99 -20.12
CA ALA A 102 4.50 -4.56 -19.98
C ALA A 102 5.73 -3.93 -19.32
N VAL A 103 6.12 -2.74 -19.80
CA VAL A 103 7.10 -1.91 -19.09
C VAL A 103 6.53 -1.56 -17.72
N THR A 104 7.32 -1.77 -16.67
CA THR A 104 6.88 -1.56 -15.28
C THR A 104 7.70 -0.48 -14.60
N ALA A 105 7.10 0.17 -13.61
CA ALA A 105 7.81 0.99 -12.63
C ALA A 105 7.35 0.62 -11.21
N ASP A 106 7.10 -0.66 -10.95
CA ASP A 106 6.68 -1.17 -9.65
C ASP A 106 7.83 -1.14 -8.62
N ASP A 107 7.54 -1.42 -7.34
CA ASP A 107 8.55 -1.28 -6.28
C ASP A 107 9.79 -2.16 -6.52
N ASP A 108 9.62 -3.40 -7.00
CA ASP A 108 10.73 -4.29 -7.34
C ASP A 108 11.60 -3.75 -8.49
N ALA A 109 10.97 -3.13 -9.49
CA ALA A 109 11.68 -2.48 -10.58
C ALA A 109 12.49 -1.29 -10.04
N LEU A 110 11.91 -0.49 -9.14
CA LEU A 110 12.60 0.64 -8.51
C LEU A 110 13.75 0.18 -7.60
N VAL A 111 13.59 -0.92 -6.85
CA VAL A 111 14.67 -1.53 -6.04
C VAL A 111 15.82 -2.00 -6.94
N SER A 112 15.51 -2.68 -8.04
CA SER A 112 16.51 -3.11 -9.01
C SER A 112 17.27 -1.92 -9.61
N LEU A 113 16.57 -0.83 -9.93
CA LEU A 113 17.18 0.40 -10.44
C LEU A 113 17.99 1.15 -9.38
N LEU A 114 17.60 1.10 -8.10
CA LEU A 114 18.40 1.66 -7.00
C LEU A 114 19.74 0.95 -6.87
N ASN A 115 19.74 -0.37 -6.91
CA ASN A 115 20.97 -1.17 -6.85
C ASN A 115 21.87 -0.90 -8.07
N TYR A 116 21.26 -0.81 -9.26
CA TYR A 116 21.98 -0.47 -10.49
C TYR A 116 22.64 0.91 -10.42
N THR A 117 21.89 1.95 -10.05
CA THR A 117 22.40 3.33 -9.96
C THR A 117 23.49 3.48 -8.90
N LYS A 118 23.36 2.77 -7.76
CA LYS A 118 24.39 2.74 -6.71
C LYS A 118 25.67 2.05 -7.19
N SER A 119 25.56 0.88 -7.81
CA SER A 119 26.74 0.18 -8.37
C SER A 119 27.47 1.06 -9.39
N LYS A 120 26.73 1.78 -10.24
CA LYS A 120 27.32 2.72 -11.20
C LYS A 120 27.96 3.93 -10.54
N SER A 121 27.36 4.53 -9.50
CA SER A 121 27.99 5.65 -8.78
C SER A 121 29.29 5.23 -8.10
N ASP A 122 29.35 4.02 -7.57
CA ASP A 122 30.50 3.51 -6.82
C ASP A 122 31.68 3.17 -7.76
N SER A 123 31.39 2.67 -8.96
CA SER A 123 32.40 2.38 -9.98
C SER A 123 33.05 3.61 -10.63
N VAL A 124 32.44 4.80 -10.47
CA VAL A 124 32.84 6.00 -11.21
C VAL A 124 33.71 6.91 -10.34
N ILE A 125 34.93 7.17 -10.82
CA ILE A 125 35.91 8.04 -10.14
C ILE A 125 35.64 9.52 -10.46
N LYS A 126 35.24 9.84 -11.69
CA LYS A 126 35.01 11.23 -12.14
C LYS A 126 33.83 11.88 -11.40
N SER A 127 34.10 12.98 -10.70
CA SER A 127 33.14 13.70 -9.86
C SER A 127 31.83 14.06 -10.59
N ALA A 128 31.91 14.63 -11.80
CA ALA A 128 30.71 15.05 -12.55
C ALA A 128 29.79 13.88 -12.93
N THR A 129 30.38 12.76 -13.39
CA THR A 129 29.61 11.56 -13.75
C THR A 129 29.04 10.88 -12.51
N LYS A 130 29.78 10.89 -11.39
CA LYS A 130 29.30 10.39 -10.10
C LYS A 130 28.09 11.19 -9.59
N ALA A 131 28.14 12.52 -9.68
CA ALA A 131 27.03 13.40 -9.31
C ALA A 131 25.75 13.10 -10.11
N LYS A 132 25.87 12.81 -11.41
CA LYS A 132 24.74 12.40 -12.25
C LYS A 132 24.07 11.11 -11.74
N TRP A 133 24.85 10.08 -11.44
CA TRP A 133 24.32 8.82 -10.91
C TRP A 133 23.70 8.99 -9.52
N ASN A 134 24.34 9.78 -8.66
CA ASN A 134 23.80 10.11 -7.34
C ASN A 134 22.46 10.85 -7.45
N ARG A 135 22.32 11.79 -8.39
CA ARG A 135 21.05 12.48 -8.68
C ARG A 135 19.95 11.49 -9.07
N MET A 136 20.23 10.58 -10.00
CA MET A 136 19.25 9.56 -10.41
C MET A 136 18.88 8.63 -9.23
N HIS A 137 19.86 8.21 -8.44
CA HIS A 137 19.65 7.38 -7.26
C HIS A 137 18.75 8.07 -6.23
N LEU A 138 19.00 9.35 -5.95
CA LEU A 138 18.21 10.16 -5.04
C LEU A 138 16.77 10.33 -5.53
N VAL A 139 16.57 10.59 -6.82
CA VAL A 139 15.22 10.69 -7.43
C VAL A 139 14.45 9.38 -7.25
N ILE A 140 15.06 8.23 -7.51
CA ILE A 140 14.38 6.93 -7.33
C ILE A 140 14.03 6.69 -5.85
N LYS A 141 14.91 7.08 -4.91
CA LYS A 141 14.62 7.01 -3.46
C LYS A 141 13.40 7.86 -3.10
N LEU A 142 13.36 9.11 -3.56
CA LEU A 142 12.25 10.04 -3.29
C LEU A 142 10.93 9.52 -3.86
N ILE A 143 10.93 9.00 -5.10
CA ILE A 143 9.76 8.35 -5.71
C ILE A 143 9.20 7.25 -4.79
N ARG A 144 10.07 6.37 -4.27
CA ARG A 144 9.64 5.29 -3.37
C ARG A 144 9.10 5.82 -2.04
N ILE A 145 9.76 6.81 -1.44
CA ILE A 145 9.30 7.45 -0.20
C ILE A 145 7.90 8.03 -0.38
N ILE A 146 7.68 8.82 -1.44
CA ILE A 146 6.40 9.43 -1.76
C ILE A 146 5.31 8.37 -1.93
N ARG A 147 5.57 7.30 -2.69
CA ARG A 147 4.58 6.21 -2.87
C ARG A 147 4.20 5.55 -1.56
N ARG A 148 5.16 5.29 -0.68
CA ARG A 148 4.90 4.70 0.65
C ARG A 148 4.09 5.64 1.52
N LEU A 149 4.45 6.92 1.59
CA LEU A 149 3.71 7.92 2.38
C LEU A 149 2.26 8.05 1.88
N ARG A 150 2.06 8.18 0.57
CA ARG A 150 0.71 8.26 -0.04
C ARG A 150 -0.10 6.99 0.18
N LYS A 151 0.53 5.81 0.08
CA LYS A 151 -0.14 4.53 0.38
C LYS A 151 -0.54 4.46 1.85
N ARG A 152 0.34 4.86 2.77
CA ARG A 152 0.04 4.92 4.21
C ARG A 152 -1.14 5.84 4.50
N LEU A 153 -1.12 7.05 3.91
CA LEU A 153 -2.17 8.04 4.06
C LEU A 153 -3.52 7.50 3.54
N SER A 154 -3.60 7.18 2.25
CA SER A 154 -4.85 6.78 1.59
C SER A 154 -5.43 5.44 2.04
N SER A 155 -4.61 4.50 2.49
CA SER A 155 -5.08 3.13 2.80
C SER A 155 -5.32 2.89 4.28
N TYR A 156 -4.74 3.69 5.18
CA TYR A 156 -4.80 3.42 6.62
C TYR A 156 -5.07 4.64 7.50
N ILE A 157 -4.65 5.85 7.12
CA ILE A 157 -4.80 7.04 7.97
C ILE A 157 -6.04 7.84 7.57
N ASP A 158 -6.19 8.20 6.30
CA ASP A 158 -7.32 8.97 5.76
C ASP A 158 -8.44 8.05 5.25
N ILE A 159 -8.75 7.04 6.06
CA ILE A 159 -9.86 6.14 5.82
C ILE A 159 -11.14 6.71 6.43
N SER A 160 -12.27 6.39 5.80
CA SER A 160 -13.59 6.70 6.33
C SER A 160 -13.88 5.84 7.56
N ILE A 161 -14.34 6.46 8.64
CA ILE A 161 -14.69 5.81 9.91
C ILE A 161 -16.19 5.91 10.10
N SER A 162 -16.80 4.90 10.72
CA SER A 162 -18.23 4.92 11.05
C SER A 162 -18.56 6.05 12.03
N LEU A 163 -19.82 6.46 12.09
CA LEU A 163 -20.29 7.61 12.90
C LEU A 163 -20.02 7.45 14.41
N ASP A 164 -19.91 6.22 14.89
CA ASP A 164 -19.60 5.86 16.28
C ASP A 164 -18.09 5.91 16.59
N MET A 165 -17.28 6.48 15.69
CA MET A 165 -15.81 6.56 15.78
C MET A 165 -15.14 5.19 15.81
N ARG A 166 -15.81 4.16 15.27
CA ARG A 166 -15.27 2.81 15.18
C ARG A 166 -14.85 2.49 13.76
N LEU A 167 -13.67 1.88 13.65
CA LEU A 167 -13.19 1.29 12.42
C LEU A 167 -13.71 -0.13 12.31
N ARG A 168 -14.52 -0.37 11.27
CA ARG A 168 -15.15 -1.65 11.00
C ARG A 168 -14.60 -2.25 9.71
N SER A 169 -14.66 -3.57 9.63
CA SER A 169 -14.31 -4.31 8.45
C SER A 169 -15.22 -5.52 8.36
N ILE A 170 -15.60 -5.93 7.15
CA ILE A 170 -16.33 -7.18 6.99
C ILE A 170 -15.33 -8.34 6.94
N TRP A 171 -15.57 -9.36 7.75
CA TRP A 171 -14.78 -10.59 7.78
C TRP A 171 -15.47 -11.66 6.92
N LYS A 172 -14.76 -12.10 5.88
CA LYS A 172 -15.24 -13.10 4.92
C LYS A 172 -14.55 -14.44 5.18
N VAL A 173 -15.32 -15.42 5.61
CA VAL A 173 -14.82 -16.76 5.96
C VAL A 173 -14.36 -17.53 4.72
N SER A 174 -15.20 -17.60 3.69
CA SER A 174 -14.98 -18.42 2.48
C SER A 174 -14.47 -17.62 1.27
N ALA A 175 -13.69 -16.57 1.50
CA ALA A 175 -13.24 -15.68 0.43
C ALA A 175 -11.94 -16.09 -0.28
N THR A 176 -11.16 -17.02 0.30
CA THR A 176 -9.87 -17.45 -0.29
C THR A 176 -9.88 -18.95 -0.55
N GLU A 177 -9.22 -19.36 -1.64
CA GLU A 177 -9.07 -20.78 -2.01
C GLU A 177 -8.34 -21.61 -0.95
N THR A 178 -7.53 -20.94 -0.11
CA THR A 178 -6.73 -21.58 0.96
C THR A 178 -7.48 -21.78 2.28
N GLY A 179 -8.76 -21.38 2.36
CA GLY A 179 -9.54 -21.45 3.61
C GLY A 179 -9.17 -20.37 4.65
N ARG A 180 -8.36 -19.38 4.28
CA ARG A 180 -8.07 -18.20 5.12
C ARG A 180 -9.23 -17.21 5.05
N TRP A 181 -9.52 -16.57 6.18
CA TRP A 181 -10.43 -15.44 6.20
C TRP A 181 -9.83 -14.26 5.43
N ALA A 182 -10.68 -13.52 4.74
CA ALA A 182 -10.35 -12.24 4.15
C ALA A 182 -11.10 -11.11 4.85
N CYS A 183 -10.62 -9.89 4.65
CA CYS A 183 -11.15 -8.70 5.28
C CYS A 183 -11.24 -7.57 4.25
N GLU A 184 -12.34 -6.82 4.25
CA GLU A 184 -12.50 -5.63 3.40
C GLU A 184 -13.30 -4.53 4.12
N LYS A 185 -13.62 -3.45 3.40
CA LYS A 185 -14.45 -2.35 3.91
C LYS A 185 -15.77 -2.86 4.47
N PHE A 186 -16.29 -2.14 5.46
CA PHE A 186 -17.59 -2.43 6.02
C PHE A 186 -18.71 -2.12 5.01
N VAL A 187 -19.91 -2.65 5.28
CA VAL A 187 -21.05 -2.64 4.35
C VAL A 187 -21.55 -1.23 3.99
N ASP A 188 -21.24 -0.24 4.82
CA ASP A 188 -21.57 1.19 4.63
C ASP A 188 -20.49 1.95 3.82
N GLY A 189 -19.48 1.25 3.32
CA GLY A 189 -18.36 1.84 2.58
C GLY A 189 -17.28 2.47 3.46
N THR A 190 -17.44 2.44 4.79
CA THR A 190 -16.41 2.84 5.76
C THR A 190 -15.40 1.71 6.00
N GLY A 191 -14.29 2.04 6.65
CA GLY A 191 -13.31 1.04 7.05
C GLY A 191 -12.24 0.75 6.02
N CYS A 192 -11.47 -0.31 6.30
CA CYS A 192 -10.39 -0.80 5.46
C CYS A 192 -10.16 -2.29 5.69
N ASN A 193 -9.22 -2.89 4.96
CA ASN A 193 -8.77 -4.25 5.26
C ASN A 193 -7.83 -4.22 6.48
N ALA A 194 -8.36 -4.60 7.65
CA ALA A 194 -7.65 -4.61 8.92
C ALA A 194 -6.52 -5.66 9.00
N GLN A 195 -6.52 -6.69 8.17
CA GLN A 195 -5.44 -7.70 8.15
C GLN A 195 -4.13 -7.12 7.60
N THR A 196 -4.20 -6.01 6.86
CA THR A 196 -3.06 -5.41 6.16
C THR A 196 -2.48 -4.19 6.88
N PHE A 197 -2.81 -3.98 8.17
CA PHE A 197 -2.24 -2.85 8.89
C PHE A 197 -0.70 -2.93 8.93
N PRO A 198 -0.02 -1.80 8.68
CA PRO A 198 1.42 -1.71 8.85
C PRO A 198 1.80 -2.10 10.29
N ARG A 199 2.78 -2.99 10.42
CA ARG A 199 3.33 -3.39 11.73
C ARG A 199 4.46 -2.49 12.20
N GLU A 200 5.10 -1.80 11.27
CA GLU A 200 6.18 -0.86 11.57
C GLU A 200 5.59 0.42 12.19
N PRO A 201 6.13 0.89 13.33
CA PRO A 201 5.71 2.15 13.90
C PRO A 201 6.01 3.29 12.90
N LEU A 202 5.12 4.26 12.87
CA LEU A 202 5.39 5.52 12.18
C LEU A 202 6.04 6.47 13.18
N GLU A 203 7.34 6.70 13.00
CA GLU A 203 8.08 7.69 13.76
C GLU A 203 7.78 9.10 13.23
N ILE A 204 7.40 9.98 14.14
CA ILE A 204 7.24 11.41 13.91
C ILE A 204 8.40 12.10 14.61
N GLU A 205 9.15 12.92 13.88
CA GLU A 205 10.23 13.71 14.46
C GLU A 205 9.65 14.78 15.38
N ASP A 206 10.31 15.03 16.52
CA ASP A 206 9.87 15.99 17.54
C ASP A 206 9.62 17.40 16.98
N GLU A 207 10.38 17.79 15.96
CA GLU A 207 10.20 19.07 15.28
C GLU A 207 8.81 19.19 14.62
N ILE A 208 8.37 18.13 13.94
CA ILE A 208 7.04 18.08 13.32
C ILE A 208 5.96 18.10 14.40
N LEU A 209 6.17 17.36 15.50
CA LEU A 209 5.25 17.35 16.63
C LEU A 209 5.04 18.78 17.18
N LYS A 210 6.15 19.48 17.44
CA LYS A 210 6.14 20.88 17.90
C LYS A 210 5.47 21.82 16.90
N MET A 211 5.62 21.59 15.60
CA MET A 211 4.91 22.39 14.58
C MET A 211 3.40 22.18 14.63
N ILE A 212 2.95 20.93 14.84
CA ILE A 212 1.53 20.61 15.00
C ILE A 212 0.96 21.26 16.27
N GLU A 213 1.67 21.16 17.39
CA GLU A 213 1.28 21.78 18.67
C GLU A 213 1.17 23.31 18.58
N ARG A 214 2.04 23.94 17.78
CA ARG A 214 2.00 25.39 17.51
C ARG A 214 0.94 25.80 16.48
N GLY A 215 0.26 24.84 15.85
CA GLY A 215 -0.73 25.13 14.81
C GLY A 215 -0.13 25.60 13.47
N GLU A 216 1.15 25.30 13.23
CA GLU A 216 1.88 25.67 12.00
C GLU A 216 1.61 24.69 10.84
N LEU A 217 0.89 23.59 11.10
CA LEU A 217 0.54 22.50 10.16
C LEU A 217 -0.95 22.12 10.20
#